data_AF-A0A2H0QKD7-F1
#
_entry.id   AF-A0A2H0QKD7-F1
#
_cell.length_a   1.000
_cell.length_b   1.000
_cell.length_c   1.000
_cell.angle_alpha   90.00
_cell.angle_beta   90.00
_cell.angle_gamma   90.00
#
_symmetry.space_group_name_H-M   'P 1'
#
loop_
_entity.id
_entity.type
_entity.pdbx_description
1 polymer ?
#
loop_
_entity_poly.entity_id
_entity_poly.type
_entity_poly.pdbx_seq_one_letter_code
_entity_poly.pdbx_strand_id
1 'polypeptide(L)' 'MDILIFLIPIALFLGLIWLGAFLWSLKSGQYEDLEGDANRILFDEDSPSDKSKDS' A
#
# COMPACT_ATOMS: atom_id res chain seq x y z
N MET A 1 32.88 -2.26 25.01
CA MET A 1 32.60 -2.51 23.57
C MET A 1 31.51 -3.56 23.39
N ASP A 2 30.79 -3.87 24.46
CA ASP A 2 29.95 -5.06 24.62
C ASP A 2 28.53 -4.82 24.10
N ILE A 3 28.08 -3.56 24.11
CA ILE A 3 26.75 -3.19 23.60
C ILE A 3 26.63 -3.41 22.09
N LEU A 4 27.72 -3.20 21.33
CA LEU A 4 27.73 -3.37 19.87
C LEU A 4 27.48 -4.82 19.46
N ILE A 5 27.95 -5.78 20.26
CA ILE A 5 27.69 -7.22 20.06
C ILE A 5 26.19 -7.54 20.11
N PHE A 6 25.40 -6.79 20.87
CA PHE A 6 23.95 -6.94 20.91
C PHE A 6 23.25 -6.04 19.88
N LEU A 7 23.74 -4.82 19.68
CA LEU A 7 23.11 -3.83 18.81
C LEU A 7 23.14 -4.25 17.33
N ILE A 8 24.26 -4.83 16.88
CA ILE A 8 24.43 -5.27 15.49
C ILE A 8 23.40 -6.34 15.10
N PRO A 9 23.28 -7.48 15.82
CA PRO A 9 22.29 -8.50 15.46
C PRO A 9 20.86 -8.01 15.61
N ILE A 10 20.56 -7.16 16.62
CA ILE A 10 19.22 -6.57 16.77
C ILE A 10 18.89 -5.68 15.57
N ALA A 11 19.80 -4.80 15.15
CA ALA A 11 19.58 -3.93 14.00
C ALA A 11 19.41 -4.72 12.70
N LEU A 12 20.21 -5.78 12.49
CA LEU A 12 20.05 -6.67 11.34
C LEU A 12 18.71 -7.40 11.37
N PHE A 13 18.27 -7.89 12.53
CA PHE A 13 16.99 -8.58 12.67
C PHE A 13 15.81 -7.63 12.39
N LEU A 14 15.85 -6.42 12.93
CA LEU A 14 14.87 -5.38 12.65
C LEU A 14 14.86 -5.01 11.17
N GLY A 15 16.03 -4.87 10.54
CA GLY A 15 16.15 -4.63 9.11
C GLY A 15 15.55 -5.75 8.26
N LEU A 16 15.78 -7.02 8.64
CA LEU A 16 15.21 -8.18 7.95
C LEU A 16 13.68 -8.26 8.11
N ILE A 17 13.16 -8.01 9.31
CA ILE A 17 11.71 -7.91 9.54
C ILE A 17 11.12 -6.84 8.62
N TRP A 18 11.77 -5.68 8.56
CA TRP A 18 11.24 -4.56 7.81
C TRP A 18 11.30 -4.77 6.30
N LEU A 19 12.39 -5.36 5.82
CA LEU A 19 12.50 -5.81 4.44
C LEU A 19 11.47 -6.88 4.09
N GLY A 20 11.24 -7.85 4.98
CA GLY A 20 10.22 -8.89 4.79
C GLY A 20 8.81 -8.33 4.69
N ALA A 21 8.46 -7.40 5.59
CA ALA A 21 7.18 -6.70 5.56
C ALA A 21 7.03 -5.87 4.27
N PHE A 22 8.09 -5.19 3.83
CA PHE A 22 8.10 -4.43 2.59
C PHE A 22 7.87 -5.31 1.36
N LEU A 23 8.59 -6.42 1.24
CA LEU A 23 8.41 -7.37 0.13
C LEU A 23 7.02 -8.03 0.15
N TRP A 24 6.49 -8.32 1.34
CA TRP A 24 5.13 -8.83 1.49
C TRP A 24 4.07 -7.79 1.07
N SER A 25 4.28 -6.51 1.40
CA SER A 25 3.41 -5.41 0.97
C SER A 25 3.37 -5.27 -0.56
N LEU A 26 4.54 -5.32 -1.22
CA LEU A 26 4.62 -5.31 -2.68
C LEU A 26 3.92 -6.50 -3.32
N LYS A 27 4.05 -7.70 -2.73
CA LYS A 27 3.41 -8.92 -3.25
C LYS A 27 1.90 -8.96 -2.98
N SER A 28 1.40 -8.27 -1.95
CA SER A 28 -0.01 -8.38 -1.54
C SER A 28 -1.00 -7.68 -2.47
N GLY A 29 -0.56 -7.17 -3.63
CA GLY A 29 -1.46 -6.61 -4.66
C GLY A 29 -2.23 -5.37 -4.20
N GLN A 30 -1.91 -4.79 -3.04
CA GLN A 30 -2.60 -3.63 -2.47
C GLN A 30 -2.48 -2.36 -3.34
N TYR A 31 -1.58 -2.38 -4.33
CA TYR A 31 -1.43 -1.31 -5.31
C TYR A 31 -2.46 -1.40 -6.46
N GLU A 32 -3.00 -2.59 -6.74
CA GLU A 32 -4.01 -2.77 -7.81
C GLU A 32 -5.35 -2.11 -7.42
N ASP A 33 -5.70 -2.11 -6.13
CA ASP A 33 -6.92 -1.48 -5.62
C ASP A 33 -6.82 0.05 -5.60
N LEU A 34 -5.62 0.61 -5.35
CA LEU A 34 -5.37 2.05 -5.39
C LEU A 34 -5.54 2.63 -6.81
N GLU A 35 -5.18 1.87 -7.85
CA GLU A 35 -5.31 2.31 -9.25
C GLU A 35 -6.78 2.35 -9.70
N GLY A 36 -7.60 1.41 -9.21
CA GLY A 36 -9.06 1.41 -9.41
C GLY A 36 -9.77 2.57 -8.70
N ASP A 37 -9.37 2.89 -7.47
CA ASP A 37 -9.94 3.98 -6.67
C ASP A 37 -9.57 5.36 -7.24
N ALA A 38 -8.32 5.53 -7.71
CA ALA A 38 -7.87 6.74 -8.39
C ALA A 38 -8.62 6.99 -9.71
N ASN A 39 -8.88 5.94 -10.49
CA ASN A 39 -9.69 6.03 -11.71
C ASN A 39 -11.13 6.49 -11.39
N ARG A 40 -11.72 5.98 -10.31
CA ARG A 40 -13.06 6.39 -9.88
C ARG A 40 -13.09 7.87 -9.46
N ILE A 41 -12.12 8.34 -8.67
CA ILE A 41 -12.10 9.74 -8.20
C ILE A 41 -11.85 10.76 -9.34
N LEU A 42 -11.10 10.38 -10.38
CA LEU A 42 -10.78 11.26 -11.50
C LEU A 42 -11.93 11.38 -12.52
N PHE A 43 -12.76 10.33 -12.64
CA PHE A 43 -13.80 10.25 -13.67
C PHE A 43 -15.24 10.32 -13.11
N ASP A 44 -15.47 10.13 -11.80
CA ASP A 44 -16.81 10.27 -11.20
C ASP A 44 -17.22 11.73 -10.94
N GLU A 45 -16.31 12.71 -10.93
CA GLU A 45 -16.71 14.12 -10.82
C GLU A 45 -17.38 14.65 -12.12
N ASP A 46 -17.22 13.95 -13.25
CA ASP A 46 -17.66 14.40 -14.58
C ASP A 46 -18.84 13.60 -15.17
N SER A 47 -19.54 12.76 -14.38
CA SER A 47 -20.74 12.06 -14.85
C SER A 47 -22.05 12.75 -14.45
N PRO A 48 -22.64 13.61 -15.32
CA PRO A 48 -24.05 14.00 -15.22
C PRO A 48 -24.92 12.87 -15.80
N SER A 49 -25.05 11.77 -15.06
CA SER A 49 -25.96 10.69 -15.46
C SER A 49 -26.71 10.11 -14.28
N ASP A 50 -27.51 10.96 -13.63
CA ASP A 50 -28.87 10.55 -13.26
C ASP A 50 -29.84 11.19 -14.27
N LYS A 51 -29.85 10.59 -15.46
CA LYS A 51 -30.88 10.87 -16.46
C LYS A 51 -32.16 10.24 -15.91
N SER A 52 -33.11 11.11 -15.58
CA SER A 52 -34.43 11.10 -16.21
C SER A 52 -34.67 9.87 -17.11
N LYS A 53 -35.33 8.86 -16.57
CA LYS A 53 -36.32 7.99 -17.25
C LYS A 53 -36.48 6.70 -16.46
N ASP A 54 -37.42 6.73 -15.52
CA ASP A 54 -38.44 5.69 -15.53
C ASP A 54 -39.79 6.31 -15.16
N SER A 55 -40.74 6.14 -16.08
CA SER A 55 -42.21 6.24 -15.94
C SER A 55 -42.86 7.57 -15.55
#